data_AF-A0A7I9ZMH7-F1
#
_entry.id   AF-A0A7I9ZMH7-F1
#
_cell.length_a   1.000
_cell.length_b   1.000
_cell.length_c   1.000
_cell.angle_alpha   90.00
_cell.angle_beta   90.00
_cell.angle_gamma   90.00
#
_symmetry.space_group_name_H-M   'P 1'
#
loop_
_entity.id
_entity.type
_entity.pdbx_description
1 polymer ?
#
loop_
_entity_poly.entity_id
_entity_poly.type
_entity_poly.pdbx_seq_one_letter_code
_entity_poly.pdbx_strand_id
1 'polypeptide(L)'
;MPSALVTALSTPIRRVQALVGPGWSGDPAADPAAALAATRDMLADVAHSATQAWQRTSAEWAGAGSDAAAQFAATTAAAIDEAAERASGLGVTAGRAAESVAAAHQRLQAIVDDFEARAGALVFTGGDDEVTVRVVVRPSGTEPKLKCYIEIRCAGQLEQARARAAEVQDSVAVTFGDRRVSPASSRRGDEPGARTR
;
A
#
# COMPACT_ATOMS: atom_id res chain seq x y z
N MET A 1 -18.14 -6.36 -0.50
CA MET A 1 -18.15 -5.67 0.81
C MET A 1 -17.50 -6.61 1.83
N PRO A 2 -16.39 -6.20 2.48
CA PRO A 2 -15.74 -6.98 3.52
C PRO A 2 -16.71 -7.27 4.67
N SER A 3 -16.53 -8.39 5.36
CA SER A 3 -17.31 -8.68 6.58
C SER A 3 -17.00 -7.68 7.70
N ALA A 4 -17.90 -7.55 8.68
CA ALA A 4 -17.67 -6.70 9.85
C ALA A 4 -16.37 -7.03 10.61
N LEU A 5 -16.00 -8.32 10.69
CA LEU A 5 -14.74 -8.76 11.31
C LEU A 5 -13.52 -8.30 10.50
N VAL A 6 -13.54 -8.48 9.19
CA VAL A 6 -12.42 -8.07 8.31
C VAL A 6 -12.26 -6.54 8.36
N THR A 7 -13.35 -5.79 8.33
CA THR A 7 -13.34 -4.34 8.49
C THR A 7 -12.74 -3.93 9.84
N ALA A 8 -13.15 -4.57 10.94
CA ALA A 8 -12.61 -4.26 12.27
C ALA A 8 -11.09 -4.50 12.34
N LEU A 9 -10.59 -5.55 11.68
CA LEU A 9 -9.17 -5.88 11.65
C LEU A 9 -8.35 -5.02 10.67
N SER A 10 -8.92 -4.59 9.53
CA SER A 10 -8.22 -3.73 8.57
C SER A 10 -8.26 -2.24 8.95
N THR A 11 -9.24 -1.81 9.76
CA THR A 11 -9.41 -0.41 10.19
C THR A 11 -8.15 0.21 10.81
N PRO A 12 -7.43 -0.43 11.75
CA PRO A 12 -6.21 0.14 12.32
C PRO A 12 -5.12 0.39 11.28
N ILE A 13 -4.95 -0.52 10.33
CA ILE A 13 -3.93 -0.40 9.27
C ILE A 13 -4.33 0.72 8.29
N ARG A 14 -5.62 0.82 7.93
CA ARG A 14 -6.15 1.94 7.13
C ARG A 14 -5.99 3.29 7.84
N ARG A 15 -6.09 3.33 9.17
CA ARG A 15 -5.81 4.53 9.96
C ARG A 15 -4.33 4.93 9.90
N VAL A 16 -3.41 3.96 10.02
CA VAL A 16 -1.98 4.21 9.84
C VAL A 16 -1.69 4.73 8.43
N GLN A 17 -2.29 4.12 7.40
CA GLN A 17 -2.16 4.56 6.01
C GLN A 17 -2.66 6.00 5.82
N ALA A 18 -3.77 6.38 6.45
CA ALA A 18 -4.29 7.74 6.41
C ALA A 18 -3.36 8.76 7.10
N LEU A 19 -2.65 8.37 8.16
CA LEU A 19 -1.66 9.22 8.83
C LEU A 19 -0.40 9.44 7.99
N VAL A 20 0.04 8.42 7.25
CA VAL A 20 1.17 8.54 6.31
C VAL A 20 0.80 9.44 5.13
N GLY A 21 -0.47 9.44 4.72
CA GLY A 21 -0.97 10.17 3.55
C GLY A 21 -0.42 9.60 2.24
N PRO A 22 -0.87 10.10 1.08
CA PRO A 22 -0.39 9.66 -0.24
C PRO A 22 1.00 10.25 -0.60
N GLY A 23 1.61 11.02 0.30
CA GLY A 23 2.75 11.90 0.02
C GLY A 23 2.32 13.28 -0.47
N TRP A 24 3.29 14.07 -0.94
CA TRP A 24 3.11 15.46 -1.43
C TRP A 24 2.57 15.54 -2.88
N SER A 25 1.96 14.46 -3.37
CA SER A 25 1.66 14.24 -4.79
C SER A 25 0.33 14.83 -5.28
N GLY A 26 -0.48 15.40 -4.40
CA GLY A 26 -1.83 15.89 -4.73
C GLY A 26 -1.90 17.34 -5.20
N ASP A 27 -0.96 18.19 -4.78
CA ASP A 27 -0.95 19.62 -5.11
C ASP A 27 0.51 20.07 -5.38
N PRO A 28 0.87 20.38 -6.64
CA PRO A 28 2.19 20.87 -7.00
C PRO A 28 2.57 22.18 -6.29
N ALA A 29 1.60 23.00 -5.90
CA ALA A 29 1.84 24.23 -5.14
C ALA A 29 2.20 23.95 -3.67
N ALA A 30 1.85 22.76 -3.17
CA ALA A 30 2.23 22.27 -1.85
C ALA A 30 3.47 21.38 -1.88
N ASP A 31 4.05 21.08 -3.06
CA ASP A 31 5.25 20.25 -3.19
C ASP A 31 6.50 21.05 -2.75
N PRO A 32 7.14 20.67 -1.62
CA PRO A 32 8.33 21.37 -1.13
C PRO A 32 9.49 21.29 -2.11
N ALA A 33 9.61 20.22 -2.91
CA ALA A 33 10.68 20.10 -3.90
C ALA A 33 10.50 21.12 -5.03
N ALA A 34 9.27 21.30 -5.51
CA ALA A 34 8.93 22.31 -6.52
C ALA A 34 9.17 23.74 -6.00
N ALA A 35 8.76 24.03 -4.75
CA ALA A 35 8.99 25.34 -4.12
C ALA A 35 10.49 25.66 -3.96
N LEU A 36 11.30 24.67 -3.58
CA LEU A 36 12.75 24.81 -3.46
C LEU A 36 13.44 24.99 -4.82
N ALA A 37 12.95 24.31 -5.86
CA ALA A 37 13.42 24.51 -7.23
C ALA A 37 13.13 25.93 -7.72
N ALA A 38 11.92 26.44 -7.51
CA ALA A 38 11.56 27.82 -7.84
C ALA A 38 12.44 28.84 -7.08
N THR A 39 12.73 28.59 -5.80
CA THR A 39 13.61 29.44 -5.00
C THR A 39 15.04 29.45 -5.56
N ARG A 40 15.58 28.28 -5.93
CA ARG A 40 16.89 28.16 -6.58
C ARG A 40 16.93 28.98 -7.88
N ASP A 41 15.90 28.88 -8.71
CA ASP A 41 15.84 29.58 -10.00
C ASP A 41 15.81 31.10 -9.80
N MET A 42 15.03 31.59 -8.83
CA MET A 42 15.03 33.00 -8.44
C MET A 42 16.40 33.48 -7.96
N LEU A 43 17.11 32.68 -7.16
CA LEU A 43 18.46 33.02 -6.69
C LEU A 43 19.46 33.09 -7.85
N ALA A 44 19.41 32.14 -8.78
CA ALA A 44 20.26 32.14 -9.97
C ALA A 44 20.01 33.38 -10.85
N ASP A 45 18.75 33.77 -11.03
CA ASP A 45 18.38 34.96 -11.79
C ASP A 45 18.90 36.26 -11.12
N VAL A 46 18.85 36.33 -9.80
CA VAL A 46 19.38 37.47 -9.03
C VAL A 46 20.91 37.53 -9.14
N ALA A 47 21.63 36.42 -8.99
CA ALA A 47 23.09 36.36 -9.14
C ALA A 47 23.52 36.79 -10.55
N HIS A 48 22.80 36.31 -11.57
CA HIS A 48 23.05 36.68 -12.96
C HIS A 48 22.82 38.18 -13.21
N SER A 49 21.69 38.71 -12.70
CA SER A 49 21.34 40.12 -12.83
C SER A 49 22.35 41.04 -12.12
N ALA A 50 22.81 40.66 -10.94
CA ALA A 50 23.83 41.39 -10.18
C ALA A 50 25.16 41.44 -10.94
N THR A 51 25.61 40.30 -11.45
CA THR A 51 26.84 40.20 -12.25
C THR A 51 26.76 41.06 -13.53
N GLN A 52 25.64 41.01 -14.26
CA GLN A 52 25.43 41.84 -15.46
C GLN A 52 25.37 43.34 -15.13
N ALA A 53 24.73 43.73 -14.03
CA ALA A 53 24.66 45.12 -13.60
C ALA A 53 26.05 45.67 -13.26
N TRP A 54 26.89 44.86 -12.60
CA TRP A 54 28.28 45.22 -12.32
C TRP A 54 29.08 45.39 -13.62
N GLN A 55 29.04 44.41 -14.54
CA GLN A 55 29.77 44.46 -15.81
C GLN A 55 29.46 45.72 -16.64
N ARG A 56 28.21 46.18 -16.62
CA ARG A 56 27.79 47.42 -17.29
C ARG A 56 28.37 48.67 -16.64
N THR A 57 28.51 48.67 -15.31
CA THR A 57 28.99 49.84 -14.55
C THR A 57 30.51 49.93 -14.54
N SER A 58 31.21 48.79 -14.47
CA SER A 58 32.67 48.71 -14.39
C SER A 58 33.38 49.16 -15.67
N ALA A 59 32.67 49.21 -16.80
CA ALA A 59 33.24 49.62 -18.09
C ALA A 59 33.69 51.10 -18.11
N GLU A 60 33.10 51.95 -17.26
CA GLU A 60 33.32 53.40 -17.25
C GLU A 60 33.97 53.91 -15.96
N TRP A 61 34.25 53.02 -15.00
CA TRP A 61 34.74 53.38 -13.67
C TRP A 61 35.96 52.58 -13.26
N ALA A 62 37.09 53.27 -13.03
CA ALA A 62 38.37 52.68 -12.65
C ALA A 62 38.92 53.26 -11.34
N GLY A 63 39.79 52.49 -10.68
CA GLY A 63 40.50 52.84 -9.44
C GLY A 63 40.05 52.01 -8.24
N ALA A 64 40.69 52.24 -7.08
CA ALA A 64 40.53 51.40 -5.89
C ALA A 64 39.07 51.24 -5.40
N GLY A 65 38.21 52.24 -5.61
CA GLY A 65 36.78 52.12 -5.31
C GLY A 65 36.05 51.13 -6.23
N SER A 66 36.41 51.11 -7.52
CA SER A 66 35.88 50.15 -8.50
C SER A 66 36.35 48.73 -8.16
N ASP A 67 37.61 48.56 -7.75
CA ASP A 67 38.14 47.27 -7.32
C ASP A 67 37.43 46.72 -6.07
N ALA A 68 37.19 47.58 -5.07
CA ALA A 68 36.46 47.20 -3.87
C ALA A 68 34.99 46.85 -4.18
N ALA A 69 34.34 47.60 -5.06
CA ALA A 69 32.98 47.30 -5.52
C ALA A 69 32.91 45.99 -6.32
N ALA A 70 33.89 45.71 -7.17
CA ALA A 70 34.02 44.45 -7.90
C ALA A 70 34.11 43.27 -6.94
N GLN A 71 34.96 43.38 -5.91
CA GLN A 71 35.13 42.33 -4.91
C GLN A 71 33.84 42.11 -4.10
N PHE A 72 33.16 43.19 -3.71
CA PHE A 72 31.88 43.11 -3.01
C PHE A 72 30.81 42.42 -3.88
N ALA A 73 30.68 42.82 -5.16
CA ALA A 73 29.74 42.23 -6.10
C ALA A 73 30.02 40.74 -6.34
N ALA A 74 31.29 40.37 -6.53
CA ALA A 74 31.70 38.97 -6.71
C ALA A 74 31.42 38.13 -5.47
N THR A 75 31.73 38.66 -4.27
CA THR A 75 31.43 37.99 -3.00
C THR A 75 29.92 37.80 -2.81
N THR A 76 29.12 38.80 -3.18
CA THR A 76 27.66 38.74 -3.11
C THR A 76 27.09 37.70 -4.06
N ALA A 77 27.55 37.68 -5.31
CA ALA A 77 27.13 36.68 -6.31
C ALA A 77 27.47 35.26 -5.85
N ALA A 78 28.70 35.03 -5.37
CA ALA A 78 29.11 33.74 -4.84
C ALA A 78 28.25 33.28 -3.65
N ALA A 79 27.89 34.19 -2.74
CA ALA A 79 27.01 33.86 -1.62
C ALA A 79 25.58 33.47 -2.07
N ILE A 80 25.08 34.09 -3.15
CA ILE A 80 23.79 33.76 -3.75
C ILE A 80 23.85 32.39 -4.44
N ASP A 81 24.92 32.10 -5.17
CA ASP A 81 25.14 30.80 -5.81
C ASP A 81 25.19 29.67 -4.78
N GLU A 82 25.91 29.86 -3.67
CA GLU A 82 25.89 28.90 -2.55
C GLU A 82 24.49 28.72 -1.94
N ALA A 83 23.68 29.78 -1.88
CA ALA A 83 22.30 29.67 -1.41
C ALA A 83 21.42 28.88 -2.38
N ALA A 84 21.61 29.06 -3.69
CA ALA A 84 20.95 28.28 -4.73
C ALA A 84 21.33 26.79 -4.65
N GLU A 85 22.61 26.48 -4.42
CA GLU A 85 23.09 25.10 -4.22
C GLU A 85 22.47 24.46 -2.96
N ARG A 86 22.39 25.19 -1.84
CA ARG A 86 21.71 24.70 -0.64
C ARG A 86 20.23 24.43 -0.89
N ALA A 87 19.53 25.33 -1.59
CA ALA A 87 18.12 25.14 -1.95
C ALA A 87 17.94 23.89 -2.83
N SER A 88 18.85 23.66 -3.79
CA SER A 88 18.89 22.45 -4.61
C SER A 88 19.06 21.18 -3.77
N GLY A 89 20.02 21.17 -2.83
CA GLY A 89 20.26 20.03 -1.93
C GLY A 89 19.06 19.70 -1.03
N LEU A 90 18.38 20.73 -0.52
CA LEU A 90 17.13 20.58 0.23
C LEU A 90 16.02 20.01 -0.66
N GLY A 91 15.90 20.48 -1.91
CA GLY A 91 14.90 20.00 -2.86
C GLY A 91 15.04 18.51 -3.17
N VAL A 92 16.29 18.05 -3.39
CA VAL A 92 16.59 16.63 -3.58
C VAL A 92 16.21 15.80 -2.35
N THR A 93 16.51 16.31 -1.15
CA THR A 93 16.19 15.62 0.11
C THR A 93 14.68 15.54 0.34
N ALA A 94 13.95 16.63 0.07
CA ALA A 94 12.50 16.68 0.14
C ALA A 94 11.85 15.71 -0.86
N GLY A 95 12.36 15.64 -2.10
CA GLY A 95 11.90 14.70 -3.12
C GLY A 95 12.05 13.23 -2.67
N ARG A 96 13.22 12.85 -2.16
CA ARG A 96 13.45 11.49 -1.62
C ARG A 96 12.53 11.16 -0.45
N ALA A 97 12.27 12.13 0.44
CA ALA A 97 11.33 11.94 1.53
C ALA A 97 9.90 11.72 1.01
N ALA A 98 9.47 12.49 0.01
CA ALA A 98 8.17 12.33 -0.63
C ALA A 98 8.01 10.95 -1.29
N GLU A 99 9.03 10.50 -2.03
CA GLU A 99 9.07 9.17 -2.66
C GLU A 99 8.98 8.05 -1.60
N SER A 100 9.70 8.18 -0.49
CA SER A 100 9.67 7.21 0.62
C SER A 100 8.28 7.11 1.25
N VAL A 101 7.62 8.25 1.48
CA VAL A 101 6.25 8.30 2.00
C VAL A 101 5.26 7.65 1.02
N ALA A 102 5.36 7.97 -0.27
CA ALA A 102 4.52 7.38 -1.31
C ALA A 102 4.73 5.85 -1.41
N ALA A 103 5.97 5.37 -1.36
CA ALA A 103 6.28 3.94 -1.36
C ALA A 103 5.74 3.23 -0.10
N ALA A 104 5.86 3.86 1.07
CA ALA A 104 5.29 3.34 2.31
C ALA A 104 3.76 3.25 2.23
N HIS A 105 3.10 4.27 1.68
CA HIS A 105 1.65 4.27 1.46
C HIS A 105 1.21 3.13 0.54
N GLN A 106 1.89 2.96 -0.60
CA GLN A 106 1.61 1.88 -1.55
C GLN A 106 1.82 0.50 -0.92
N ARG A 107 2.87 0.33 -0.10
CA ARG A 107 3.12 -0.93 0.60
C ARG A 107 2.04 -1.24 1.63
N LEU A 108 1.58 -0.24 2.39
CA LEU A 108 0.47 -0.41 3.31
C LEU A 108 -0.82 -0.79 2.57
N GLN A 109 -1.10 -0.16 1.43
CA GLN A 109 -2.25 -0.50 0.58
C GLN A 109 -2.19 -1.97 0.15
N ALA A 110 -1.04 -2.42 -0.37
CA ALA A 110 -0.86 -3.81 -0.79
C ALA A 110 -1.04 -4.81 0.37
N ILE A 111 -0.55 -4.49 1.57
CA ILE A 111 -0.74 -5.32 2.76
C ILE A 111 -2.23 -5.43 3.12
N VAL A 112 -2.96 -4.31 3.09
CA VAL A 112 -4.40 -4.30 3.38
C VAL A 112 -5.17 -5.11 2.34
N ASP A 113 -4.85 -4.94 1.05
CA ASP A 113 -5.53 -5.66 -0.02
C ASP A 113 -5.28 -7.18 0.05
N ASP A 114 -4.04 -7.61 0.29
CA ASP A 114 -3.71 -9.03 0.49
C ASP A 114 -4.37 -9.59 1.77
N PHE A 115 -4.39 -8.82 2.86
CA PHE A 115 -5.09 -9.21 4.08
C PHE A 115 -6.60 -9.39 3.82
N GLU A 116 -7.25 -8.43 3.18
CA GLU A 116 -8.69 -8.50 2.92
C GLU A 116 -9.05 -9.63 1.95
N ALA A 117 -8.20 -9.90 0.96
CA ALA A 117 -8.34 -11.04 0.07
C ALA A 117 -8.27 -12.38 0.82
N ARG A 118 -7.25 -12.57 1.66
CA ARG A 118 -7.07 -13.82 2.44
C ARG A 118 -8.11 -13.98 3.55
N ALA A 119 -8.42 -12.91 4.26
CA ALA A 119 -9.39 -12.92 5.34
C ALA A 119 -10.84 -13.10 4.85
N GLY A 120 -11.10 -12.89 3.55
CA GLY A 120 -12.39 -13.16 2.92
C GLY A 120 -12.77 -14.65 2.84
N ALA A 121 -11.78 -15.55 2.85
CA ALA A 121 -11.97 -17.00 2.95
C ALA A 121 -10.66 -17.73 3.28
N LEU A 122 -10.65 -18.48 4.38
CA LEU A 122 -9.57 -19.43 4.68
C LEU A 122 -9.99 -20.83 4.21
N VAL A 123 -9.13 -21.50 3.44
CA VAL A 123 -9.37 -22.84 2.92
C VAL A 123 -8.33 -23.79 3.50
N PHE A 124 -8.79 -24.83 4.20
CA PHE A 124 -7.97 -25.91 4.70
C PHE A 124 -8.32 -27.18 3.93
N THR A 125 -7.31 -27.95 3.55
CA THR A 125 -7.45 -29.24 2.88
C THR A 125 -6.64 -30.28 3.64
N GLY A 126 -7.19 -31.46 3.84
CA GLY A 126 -6.50 -32.58 4.47
C GLY A 126 -7.17 -33.90 4.09
N GLY A 127 -6.54 -35.01 4.46
CA GLY A 127 -7.01 -36.34 4.11
C GLY A 127 -5.93 -37.18 3.41
N ASP A 128 -6.35 -38.29 2.84
CA ASP A 128 -5.55 -39.27 2.11
C ASP A 128 -6.18 -39.57 0.73
N ASP A 129 -5.67 -40.59 0.05
CA ASP A 129 -6.12 -40.99 -1.29
C ASP A 129 -7.58 -41.52 -1.30
N GLU A 130 -8.10 -41.96 -0.16
CA GLU A 130 -9.47 -42.46 -0.04
C GLU A 130 -10.46 -41.40 0.45
N VAL A 131 -10.03 -40.51 1.34
CA VAL A 131 -10.86 -39.50 1.98
C VAL A 131 -10.19 -38.14 1.90
N THR A 132 -10.86 -37.16 1.27
CA THR A 132 -10.42 -35.76 1.30
C THR A 132 -11.44 -34.89 2.03
N VAL A 133 -10.94 -34.01 2.89
CA VAL A 133 -11.71 -33.04 3.66
C VAL A 133 -11.26 -31.64 3.27
N ARG A 134 -12.21 -30.80 2.91
CA ARG A 134 -12.00 -29.38 2.63
C ARG A 134 -12.86 -28.54 3.55
N VAL A 135 -12.24 -27.64 4.31
CA VAL A 135 -12.93 -26.70 5.20
C VAL A 135 -12.73 -25.29 4.66
N VAL A 136 -13.82 -24.61 4.36
CA VAL A 136 -13.82 -23.20 3.97
C VAL A 136 -14.42 -22.37 5.11
N VAL A 137 -13.59 -21.56 5.76
CA VAL A 137 -14.01 -20.63 6.81
C VAL A 137 -14.15 -19.25 6.20
N ARG A 138 -15.34 -18.66 6.28
CA ARG A 138 -15.60 -17.30 5.82
C ARG A 138 -16.25 -16.47 6.91
N PRO A 139 -15.84 -15.21 7.09
CA PRO A 139 -16.59 -14.33 7.96
C PRO A 139 -17.94 -14.00 7.33
N SER A 140 -18.99 -13.97 8.15
CA SER A 140 -20.35 -13.65 7.71
C SER A 140 -20.44 -12.17 7.32
N GLY A 141 -21.11 -11.88 6.20
CA GLY A 141 -21.18 -10.53 5.66
C GLY A 141 -21.96 -9.54 6.54
N THR A 142 -22.95 -10.01 7.31
CA THR A 142 -23.91 -9.16 8.05
C THR A 142 -23.86 -9.32 9.56
N GLU A 143 -23.10 -10.27 10.08
CA GLU A 143 -23.06 -10.60 11.51
C GLU A 143 -21.62 -10.94 11.93
N PRO A 144 -21.22 -10.70 13.19
CA PRO A 144 -19.89 -11.02 13.70
C PRO A 144 -19.75 -12.53 13.99
N LYS A 145 -19.98 -13.38 12.97
CA LYS A 145 -19.86 -14.84 13.04
C LYS A 145 -18.97 -15.38 11.92
N LEU A 146 -18.33 -16.51 12.17
CA LEU A 146 -17.64 -17.29 11.14
C LEU A 146 -18.58 -18.39 10.64
N LYS A 147 -18.68 -18.54 9.32
CA LYS A 147 -19.36 -19.66 8.66
C LYS A 147 -18.30 -20.65 8.19
N CYS A 148 -18.40 -21.90 8.64
CA CYS A 148 -17.54 -22.98 8.19
C CYS A 148 -18.34 -23.88 7.25
N TYR A 149 -17.86 -24.07 6.04
CA TYR A 149 -18.38 -25.06 5.09
C TYR A 149 -17.42 -26.22 5.04
N ILE A 150 -17.92 -27.42 5.29
CA ILE A 150 -17.12 -28.64 5.31
C ILE A 150 -17.58 -29.50 4.15
N GLU A 151 -16.64 -29.89 3.31
CA GLU A 151 -16.83 -30.82 2.20
C GLU A 151 -15.98 -32.07 2.48
N ILE A 152 -16.64 -33.23 2.57
CA ILE A 152 -15.99 -34.53 2.74
C ILE A 152 -16.24 -35.32 1.46
N ARG A 153 -15.18 -35.79 0.82
CA ARG A 153 -15.24 -36.67 -0.36
C ARG A 153 -14.60 -38.00 -0.01
N CYS A 154 -15.31 -39.09 -0.27
CA CYS A 154 -14.80 -40.45 -0.11
C CYS A 154 -14.82 -41.16 -1.46
N ALA A 155 -13.71 -41.76 -1.87
CA ALA A 155 -13.60 -42.55 -3.10
C ALA A 155 -14.20 -43.96 -2.92
N GLY A 156 -14.62 -44.62 -4.00
CA GLY A 156 -15.12 -46.00 -3.98
C GLY A 156 -16.62 -46.15 -4.23
N GLN A 157 -17.18 -47.33 -3.91
CA GLN A 157 -18.59 -47.65 -4.16
C GLN A 157 -19.53 -46.75 -3.34
N LEU A 158 -20.64 -46.31 -3.93
CA LEU A 158 -21.49 -45.24 -3.41
C LEU A 158 -21.94 -45.46 -1.96
N GLU A 159 -22.45 -46.65 -1.63
CA GLU A 159 -22.93 -46.96 -0.28
C GLU A 159 -21.79 -46.98 0.75
N GLN A 160 -20.63 -47.53 0.38
CA GLN A 160 -19.44 -47.55 1.23
C GLN A 160 -18.82 -46.16 1.39
N ALA A 161 -18.86 -45.34 0.35
CA ALA A 161 -18.41 -43.95 0.38
C ALA A 161 -19.33 -43.09 1.27
N ARG A 162 -20.65 -43.32 1.21
CA ARG A 162 -21.63 -42.65 2.09
C ARG A 162 -21.46 -43.01 3.55
N ALA A 163 -21.28 -44.30 3.86
CA ALA A 163 -21.05 -44.76 5.23
C ALA A 163 -19.79 -44.11 5.82
N ARG A 164 -18.66 -44.14 5.08
CA ARG A 164 -17.42 -43.48 5.51
C ARG A 164 -17.56 -41.97 5.65
N ALA A 165 -18.25 -41.30 4.73
CA ALA A 165 -18.47 -39.86 4.83
C ALA A 165 -19.29 -39.48 6.08
N ALA A 166 -20.27 -40.31 6.47
CA ALA A 166 -21.05 -40.12 7.69
C ALA A 166 -20.20 -40.27 8.95
N GLU A 167 -19.33 -41.30 9.01
CA GLU A 167 -18.40 -41.49 10.13
C GLU A 167 -17.45 -40.29 10.30
N VAL A 168 -16.91 -39.79 9.18
CA VAL A 168 -16.03 -38.60 9.19
C VAL A 168 -16.82 -37.36 9.61
N GLN A 169 -18.06 -37.20 9.14
CA GLN A 169 -18.93 -36.08 9.54
C GLN A 169 -19.21 -36.09 11.05
N ASP A 170 -19.48 -37.27 11.63
CA ASP A 170 -19.73 -37.42 13.06
C ASP A 170 -18.46 -37.12 13.87
N SER A 171 -17.31 -37.63 13.44
CA SER A 171 -16.00 -37.31 14.05
C SER A 171 -15.71 -35.81 14.07
N VAL A 172 -15.98 -35.14 12.94
CA VAL A 172 -15.84 -33.69 12.79
C VAL A 172 -16.81 -32.95 13.72
N ALA A 173 -18.07 -33.36 13.78
CA ALA A 173 -19.08 -32.75 14.64
C ALA A 173 -18.71 -32.85 16.13
N VAL A 174 -18.21 -34.01 16.56
CA VAL A 174 -17.70 -34.23 17.92
C VAL A 174 -16.51 -33.31 18.21
N THR A 175 -15.58 -33.18 17.25
CA THR A 175 -14.39 -32.31 17.39
C THR A 175 -14.76 -30.83 17.53
N PHE A 176 -15.84 -30.37 16.88
CA PHE A 176 -16.27 -28.96 16.91
C PHE A 176 -17.21 -28.58 18.07
N GLY A 177 -17.68 -29.53 18.89
CA GLY A 177 -18.28 -29.36 20.22
C GLY A 177 -19.25 -28.17 20.47
N ASP A 178 -20.54 -28.47 20.60
CA ASP A 178 -21.66 -27.65 21.16
C ASP A 178 -21.81 -26.18 20.71
N ARG A 179 -21.16 -25.78 19.61
CA ARG A 179 -21.40 -24.48 18.97
C ARG A 179 -22.52 -24.60 17.95
N ARG A 180 -23.73 -24.12 18.26
CA ARG A 180 -24.54 -23.33 17.31
C ARG A 180 -24.61 -23.84 15.87
N VAL A 181 -24.68 -25.15 15.59
CA VAL A 181 -24.72 -25.65 14.21
C VAL A 181 -26.12 -25.37 13.67
N SER A 182 -26.27 -24.29 12.90
CA SER A 182 -27.42 -24.16 12.02
C SER A 182 -27.21 -25.13 10.86
N PRO A 183 -28.14 -26.07 10.59
CA PRO A 183 -27.99 -26.99 9.48
C PRO A 183 -27.97 -26.19 8.18
N ALA A 184 -26.81 -26.15 7.52
CA ALA A 184 -26.75 -25.72 6.12
C ALA A 184 -27.47 -26.77 5.28
N SER A 185 -28.35 -26.32 4.38
CA SER A 185 -29.06 -27.17 3.43
C SER A 185 -28.06 -28.11 2.72
N SER A 186 -28.18 -29.42 2.96
CA SER A 186 -27.44 -30.43 2.21
C SER A 186 -27.81 -30.30 0.74
N ARG A 187 -26.98 -29.63 -0.07
CA ARG A 187 -27.09 -29.82 -1.52
C ARG A 187 -26.46 -31.16 -1.83
N ARG A 188 -27.32 -32.18 -1.87
CA ARG A 188 -27.08 -33.41 -2.63
C ARG A 188 -26.69 -32.98 -4.04
N GLY A 189 -25.44 -33.19 -4.42
CA GLY A 189 -25.04 -33.06 -5.81
C GLY A 189 -25.69 -34.19 -6.62
N ASP A 190 -26.96 -34.01 -6.99
CA ASP A 190 -27.52 -34.66 -8.17
C ASP A 190 -27.17 -33.75 -9.35
N GLU A 191 -25.98 -33.92 -9.91
CA GLU A 191 -25.79 -33.63 -11.33
C GLU A 191 -25.85 -34.97 -12.08
N PRO A 192 -26.86 -35.19 -12.95
CA PRO A 192 -26.89 -36.35 -13.82
C PRO A 192 -25.84 -36.15 -14.91
N GLY A 193 -25.11 -37.24 -15.21
CA GLY A 193 -23.95 -37.20 -16.08
C GLY A 193 -24.23 -36.66 -17.48
N ALA A 194 -23.22 -35.97 -18.01
CA ALA A 194 -22.95 -35.92 -19.43
C ALA A 194 -21.56 -36.53 -19.67
N ARG A 195 -21.56 -37.76 -20.23
CA ARG A 195 -20.47 -38.26 -21.08
C ARG A 195 -20.32 -37.24 -22.23
N THR A 196 -19.17 -36.96 -22.85
CA THR A 196 -18.35 -37.90 -23.64
C THR A 196 -17.15 -37.13 -24.21
N ARG A 197 -16.01 -37.81 -24.31
CA ARG A 197 -14.76 -37.52 -25.05
C ARG A 197 -13.78 -36.52 -24.44
#